data_AF-G0Y8W6-F1
#
_entry.id   AF-G0Y8W6-F1
#
_cell.length_a   1.000
_cell.length_b   1.000
_cell.length_c   1.000
_cell.angle_alpha   90.00
_cell.angle_beta   90.00
_cell.angle_gamma   90.00
#
_symmetry.space_group_name_H-M   'P 1'
#
loop_
_entity.id
_entity.type
_entity.pdbx_description
1 polymer ?
#
loop_
_entity_poly.entity_id
_entity_poly.type
_entity_poly.pdbx_seq_one_letter_code
_entity_poly.pdbx_strand_id
1 'polypeptide(L)'
;ILRPSMKLVKFKKGESVGLRLAGGNDVGIFVAGVLEDSPAAKEGLEEGDQILRVNNVDFANIIREEAVLFLLDLPRGEEVTILAQKKKDVYRRIVESDVGDSFYIRTHFEYEKESPYGLSFNKGEVFRVVDTLYNGKLGSWLAIRIGKNHQEV
;
A
#
# COMPACT_ATOMS: atom_id res chain seq x y z
N ILE A 1 -2.20 27.42 11.79
CA ILE A 1 -2.25 26.38 10.72
C ILE A 1 -3.21 25.31 11.22
N LEU A 2 -4.43 25.23 10.69
CA LEU A 2 -5.37 24.17 11.07
C LEU A 2 -4.77 22.83 10.64
N ARG A 3 -4.54 21.92 11.59
CA ARG A 3 -4.27 20.52 11.24
C ARG A 3 -5.52 20.01 10.51
N PRO A 4 -5.40 19.34 9.35
CA PRO A 4 -6.56 18.77 8.67
C PRO A 4 -7.26 17.80 9.64
N SER A 5 -8.57 17.99 9.79
CA SER A 5 -9.40 17.19 10.68
C SER A 5 -9.42 15.74 10.23
N MET A 6 -9.36 14.82 11.20
CA MET A 6 -9.55 13.40 10.93
C MET A 6 -10.96 13.15 10.38
N LYS A 7 -11.07 12.21 9.44
CA LYS A 7 -12.33 11.69 8.89
C LYS A 7 -12.56 10.31 9.47
N LEU A 8 -13.71 10.09 10.10
CA LEU A 8 -14.18 8.77 10.49
C LEU A 8 -15.38 8.45 9.62
N VAL A 9 -15.19 7.58 8.63
CA VAL A 9 -16.24 7.21 7.66
C VAL A 9 -16.75 5.81 7.95
N LYS A 10 -18.03 5.58 7.68
CA LYS A 10 -18.68 4.27 7.86
C LYS A 10 -19.58 3.96 6.69
N PHE A 11 -19.37 2.81 6.06
CA PHE A 11 -20.20 2.39 4.94
C PHE A 11 -20.29 0.86 4.86
N LYS A 12 -21.33 0.34 4.19
CA LYS A 12 -21.41 -1.09 3.90
C LYS A 12 -20.60 -1.44 2.66
N LYS A 13 -19.77 -2.49 2.73
CA LYS A 13 -19.00 -2.96 1.57
C LYS A 13 -19.95 -3.58 0.53
N GLY A 14 -19.85 -3.12 -0.72
CA GLY A 14 -20.52 -3.72 -1.87
C GLY A 14 -19.69 -4.87 -2.47
N GLU A 15 -19.66 -4.95 -3.81
CA GLU A 15 -18.75 -5.90 -4.50
C GLU A 15 -17.27 -5.62 -4.21
N SER A 16 -16.92 -4.34 -4.03
CA SER A 16 -15.62 -3.86 -3.57
C SER A 16 -15.80 -2.67 -2.62
N VAL A 17 -14.70 -2.22 -2.02
CA VAL A 17 -14.68 -0.97 -1.24
C VAL A 17 -14.60 0.29 -2.09
N GLY A 18 -14.34 0.17 -3.41
CA GLY A 18 -14.25 1.31 -4.32
C GLY A 18 -13.01 2.18 -4.16
N LEU A 19 -11.90 1.66 -3.63
CA LEU A 19 -10.67 2.40 -3.37
C LEU A 19 -9.50 1.85 -4.18
N ARG A 20 -8.64 2.76 -4.65
CA ARG A 20 -7.29 2.46 -5.14
C ARG A 20 -6.28 2.93 -4.10
N LEU A 21 -5.24 2.14 -3.83
CA LEU A 21 -4.25 2.46 -2.82
C LEU A 21 -2.91 2.87 -3.44
N ALA A 22 -2.21 3.78 -2.78
CA ALA A 22 -0.81 4.14 -3.01
C ALA A 22 -0.05 4.19 -1.67
N GLY A 23 1.25 4.43 -1.73
CA GLY A 23 2.14 4.38 -0.57
C GLY A 23 2.52 2.95 -0.21
N GLY A 24 2.72 2.69 1.07
CA GLY A 24 3.21 1.42 1.61
C GLY A 24 3.71 1.59 3.04
N ASN A 25 4.39 0.60 3.61
CA ASN A 25 4.75 0.61 5.03
C ASN A 25 5.68 1.77 5.44
N ASP A 26 6.48 2.31 4.51
CA ASP A 26 7.46 3.38 4.81
C ASP A 26 6.81 4.76 4.95
N VAL A 27 5.79 5.02 4.13
CA VAL A 27 5.15 6.34 4.00
C VAL A 27 3.69 6.37 4.48
N GLY A 28 3.10 5.20 4.73
CA GLY A 28 1.70 4.98 5.04
C GLY A 28 0.85 4.68 3.80
N ILE A 29 -0.36 4.15 4.03
CA ILE A 29 -1.32 3.84 2.96
C ILE A 29 -2.18 5.06 2.63
N PHE A 30 -2.28 5.41 1.35
CA PHE A 30 -3.06 6.54 0.86
C PHE A 30 -4.12 6.12 -0.14
N VAL A 31 -5.23 6.86 -0.15
CA VAL A 31 -6.24 6.78 -1.20
C VAL A 31 -5.69 7.43 -2.47
N ALA A 32 -5.40 6.61 -3.47
CA ALA A 32 -4.97 7.04 -4.81
C ALA A 32 -6.13 7.32 -5.77
N GLY A 33 -7.33 6.89 -5.40
CA GLY A 33 -8.54 7.12 -6.17
C GLY A 33 -9.75 6.49 -5.50
N VAL A 34 -10.91 7.07 -5.75
CA VAL A 34 -12.20 6.61 -5.23
C VAL A 34 -13.14 6.40 -6.41
N LEU A 35 -13.82 5.27 -6.45
CA LEU A 35 -14.84 5.00 -7.45
C LEU A 35 -16.03 5.95 -7.23
N GLU A 36 -16.42 6.65 -8.30
CA GLU A 36 -17.59 7.55 -8.29
C GLU A 36 -18.85 6.81 -7.84
N ASP A 37 -19.73 7.51 -7.10
CA ASP A 37 -20.97 6.98 -6.51
C ASP A 37 -20.84 5.79 -5.54
N SER A 38 -19.62 5.34 -5.25
CA SER A 38 -19.37 4.28 -4.27
C SER A 38 -19.79 4.71 -2.85
N PRO A 39 -20.10 3.75 -1.96
CA PRO A 39 -20.37 4.07 -0.56
C PRO A 39 -19.22 4.85 0.11
N ALA A 40 -17.96 4.52 -0.22
CA ALA A 40 -16.79 5.25 0.27
C ALA A 40 -16.75 6.72 -0.17
N ALA A 41 -17.07 7.01 -1.45
CA ALA A 41 -17.15 8.37 -1.98
C ALA A 41 -18.24 9.19 -1.29
N LYS A 42 -19.41 8.58 -1.06
CA LYS A 42 -20.57 9.23 -0.42
C LYS A 42 -20.28 9.64 1.03
N GLU A 43 -19.43 8.91 1.71
CA GLU A 43 -18.94 9.25 3.06
C GLU A 43 -17.79 10.27 3.06
N GLY A 44 -17.32 10.71 1.89
CA GLY A 44 -16.34 11.80 1.76
C GLY A 44 -14.87 11.37 1.81
N LEU A 45 -14.57 10.07 1.60
CA LEU A 45 -13.21 9.67 1.24
C LEU A 45 -12.85 10.24 -0.13
N GLU A 46 -11.63 10.77 -0.24
CA GLU A 46 -11.13 11.37 -1.46
C GLU A 46 -9.64 11.06 -1.66
N GLU A 47 -9.15 11.30 -2.87
CA GLU A 47 -7.72 11.16 -3.19
C GLU A 47 -6.83 12.04 -2.28
N GLY A 48 -5.75 11.44 -1.79
CA GLY A 48 -4.79 12.08 -0.88
C GLY A 48 -5.15 12.01 0.61
N ASP A 49 -6.24 11.30 0.96
CA ASP A 49 -6.48 10.88 2.34
C ASP A 49 -5.53 9.71 2.70
N GLN A 50 -4.79 9.85 3.80
CA GLN A 50 -4.06 8.74 4.40
C GLN A 50 -5.03 7.88 5.20
N ILE A 51 -5.05 6.57 4.95
CA ILE A 51 -5.80 5.59 5.73
C ILE A 51 -4.96 5.25 6.97
N LEU A 52 -5.48 5.58 8.14
CA LEU A 52 -4.83 5.31 9.43
C LEU A 52 -5.30 4.00 10.02
N ARG A 53 -6.58 3.66 9.83
CA ARG A 53 -7.18 2.45 10.39
C ARG A 53 -8.36 1.98 9.54
N VAL A 54 -8.51 0.67 9.39
CA VAL A 54 -9.71 0.05 8.82
C VAL A 54 -10.27 -0.93 9.85
N ASN A 55 -11.52 -0.72 10.24
CA ASN A 55 -12.15 -1.33 11.40
C ASN A 55 -11.27 -1.16 12.65
N ASN A 56 -10.71 -2.27 13.15
CA ASN A 56 -9.82 -2.29 14.31
C ASN A 56 -8.36 -2.60 13.94
N VAL A 57 -8.02 -2.60 12.65
CA VAL A 57 -6.67 -2.92 12.16
C VAL A 57 -5.94 -1.63 11.79
N ASP A 58 -4.73 -1.48 12.32
CA ASP A 58 -3.83 -0.36 12.06
C ASP A 58 -3.25 -0.43 10.63
N PHE A 59 -3.33 0.68 9.91
CA PHE A 59 -2.84 0.82 8.53
C PHE A 59 -1.61 1.74 8.44
N ALA A 60 -1.07 2.21 9.57
CA ALA A 60 0.04 3.16 9.58
C ALA A 60 1.38 2.55 9.11
N ASN A 61 1.61 1.25 9.34
CA ASN A 61 2.88 0.56 9.03
C ASN A 61 2.65 -0.81 8.35
N ILE A 62 1.55 -0.94 7.61
CA ILE A 62 1.22 -2.14 6.84
C ILE A 62 1.80 -2.02 5.42
N ILE A 63 2.27 -3.13 4.84
CA ILE A 63 2.71 -3.10 3.43
C ILE A 63 1.53 -2.95 2.49
N ARG A 64 1.76 -2.39 1.30
CA ARG A 64 0.68 -2.11 0.35
C ARG A 64 -0.11 -3.36 -0.07
N GLU A 65 0.57 -4.49 -0.29
CA GLU A 65 -0.06 -5.76 -0.64
C GLU A 65 -1.04 -6.24 0.45
N GLU A 66 -0.62 -6.26 1.71
CA GLU A 66 -1.47 -6.65 2.84
C GLU A 66 -2.68 -5.72 3.01
N ALA A 67 -2.50 -4.41 2.81
CA ALA A 67 -3.60 -3.46 2.85
C ALA A 67 -4.66 -3.75 1.77
N VAL A 68 -4.23 -4.09 0.55
CA VAL A 68 -5.13 -4.48 -0.55
C VAL A 68 -5.84 -5.78 -0.24
N LEU A 69 -5.11 -6.82 0.18
CA LEU A 69 -5.68 -8.12 0.54
C LEU A 69 -6.70 -7.99 1.68
N PHE A 70 -6.39 -7.20 2.71
CA PHE A 70 -7.32 -6.93 3.81
C PHE A 70 -8.64 -6.33 3.30
N LEU A 71 -8.59 -5.33 2.44
CA LEU A 71 -9.80 -4.70 1.88
C LEU A 71 -10.59 -5.65 0.97
N LEU A 72 -9.91 -6.55 0.25
CA LEU A 72 -10.54 -7.60 -0.56
C LEU A 72 -11.27 -8.63 0.31
N ASP A 73 -10.68 -9.02 1.43
CA ASP A 73 -11.20 -10.07 2.33
C ASP A 73 -12.34 -9.60 3.24
N LEU A 74 -12.57 -8.29 3.37
CA LEU A 74 -13.72 -7.77 4.12
C LEU A 74 -15.04 -8.40 3.62
N PRO A 75 -15.96 -8.81 4.49
CA PRO A 75 -17.21 -9.41 4.04
C PRO A 75 -18.10 -8.42 3.28
N ARG A 76 -18.78 -8.90 2.23
CA ARG A 76 -19.77 -8.11 1.50
C ARG A 76 -21.01 -7.89 2.36
N GLY A 77 -21.60 -6.71 2.30
CA GLY A 77 -22.79 -6.33 3.07
C GLY A 77 -22.53 -5.87 4.50
N GLU A 78 -21.32 -6.09 5.04
CA GLU A 78 -20.92 -5.68 6.38
C GLU A 78 -20.45 -4.23 6.45
N GLU A 79 -20.57 -3.61 7.63
CA GLU A 79 -20.07 -2.26 7.90
C GLU A 79 -18.53 -2.24 7.93
N VAL A 80 -17.96 -1.27 7.22
CA VAL A 80 -16.55 -0.93 7.22
C VAL A 80 -16.40 0.46 7.85
N THR A 81 -15.56 0.57 8.86
CA THR A 81 -15.19 1.86 9.47
C THR A 81 -13.78 2.23 9.03
N ILE A 82 -13.56 3.41 8.46
CA ILE A 82 -12.22 3.89 8.10
C ILE A 82 -11.92 5.19 8.85
N LEU A 83 -10.78 5.20 9.53
CA LEU A 83 -10.18 6.43 10.06
C LEU A 83 -9.14 6.92 9.05
N ALA A 84 -9.33 8.12 8.53
CA ALA A 84 -8.46 8.73 7.55
C ALA A 84 -8.09 10.18 7.91
N GLN A 85 -7.03 10.69 7.29
CA GLN A 85 -6.64 12.09 7.41
C GLN A 85 -6.16 12.64 6.08
N LYS A 86 -6.71 13.78 5.67
CA LYS A 86 -6.29 14.48 4.46
C LYS A 86 -4.84 14.95 4.59
N LYS A 87 -3.95 14.44 3.74
CA LYS A 87 -2.52 14.79 3.72
C LYS A 87 -2.01 14.99 2.30
N LYS A 88 -2.67 15.88 1.55
CA LYS A 88 -2.41 16.13 0.12
C LYS A 88 -0.96 16.45 -0.21
N ASP A 89 -0.27 17.25 0.61
CA ASP A 89 1.12 17.61 0.33
C ASP A 89 2.08 16.42 0.50
N VAL A 90 1.78 15.52 1.46
CA VAL A 90 2.55 14.28 1.65
C VAL A 90 2.26 13.31 0.51
N TYR A 91 0.98 13.11 0.18
CA TYR A 91 0.55 12.28 -0.95
C TYR A 91 1.20 12.72 -2.26
N ARG A 92 1.29 14.03 -2.53
CA ARG A 92 1.94 14.55 -3.74
C ARG A 92 3.40 14.11 -3.83
N ARG A 93 4.16 14.22 -2.73
CA ARG A 93 5.57 13.80 -2.70
C ARG A 93 5.73 12.29 -2.92
N ILE A 94 4.79 11.51 -2.38
CA ILE A 94 4.72 10.06 -2.57
C ILE A 94 4.56 9.73 -4.06
N VAL A 95 3.61 10.38 -4.74
CA VAL A 95 3.38 10.20 -6.18
C VAL A 95 4.55 10.69 -7.02
N GLU A 96 5.15 11.84 -6.69
CA GLU A 96 6.28 12.41 -7.43
C GLU A 96 7.56 11.57 -7.31
N SER A 97 7.76 10.88 -6.18
CA SER A 97 8.98 10.09 -5.90
C SER A 97 8.78 8.58 -6.09
N ASP A 98 7.55 8.14 -6.41
CA ASP A 98 7.14 6.74 -6.51
C ASP A 98 7.56 5.87 -5.31
N VAL A 99 7.51 6.45 -4.10
CA VAL A 99 7.86 5.75 -2.85
C VAL A 99 6.66 5.02 -2.29
N GLY A 100 6.88 3.85 -1.68
CA GLY A 100 5.80 3.06 -1.11
C GLY A 100 6.26 2.20 0.05
N ASP A 101 6.62 0.96 -0.25
CA ASP A 101 7.14 0.03 0.75
C ASP A 101 8.64 0.26 0.95
N SER A 102 9.16 -0.14 2.11
CA SER A 102 10.60 -0.15 2.38
C SER A 102 10.87 -1.11 3.54
N PHE A 103 11.39 -2.29 3.22
CA PHE A 103 11.85 -3.26 4.20
C PHE A 103 12.89 -4.19 3.58
N TYR A 104 13.63 -4.91 4.43
CA TYR A 104 14.66 -5.82 3.99
C TYR A 104 14.24 -7.27 4.17
N ILE A 105 14.52 -8.10 3.16
CA ILE A 105 14.34 -9.55 3.22
C ILE A 105 15.67 -10.25 2.98
N ARG A 106 15.80 -11.47 3.51
CA ARG A 106 16.90 -12.38 3.21
C ARG A 106 16.35 -13.66 2.60
N THR A 107 16.89 -14.07 1.47
CA THR A 107 16.43 -15.27 0.76
C THR A 107 16.91 -16.55 1.46
N HIS A 108 16.09 -17.60 1.44
CA HIS A 108 16.42 -18.92 1.98
C HIS A 108 16.27 -20.04 0.96
N PHE A 109 16.05 -19.69 -0.31
CA PHE A 109 15.95 -20.58 -1.45
C PHE A 109 16.67 -19.98 -2.66
N GLU A 110 16.79 -20.75 -3.73
CA GLU A 110 17.34 -20.33 -5.02
C GLU A 110 16.18 -20.04 -5.99
N TYR A 111 16.32 -18.99 -6.79
CA TYR A 111 15.34 -18.59 -7.79
C TYR A 111 16.05 -18.18 -9.07
N GLU A 112 15.58 -18.70 -10.20
CA GLU A 112 16.02 -18.27 -11.53
C GLU A 112 14.94 -17.39 -12.14
N LYS A 113 15.33 -16.22 -12.68
CA LYS A 113 14.37 -15.27 -13.23
C LYS A 113 13.65 -15.84 -14.46
N GLU A 114 12.35 -15.58 -14.53
CA GLU A 114 11.51 -15.96 -15.68
C GLU A 114 11.35 -14.82 -16.70
N SER A 115 11.83 -13.62 -16.36
CA SER A 115 11.68 -12.39 -17.15
C SER A 115 13.01 -11.63 -17.25
N PRO A 116 13.28 -10.89 -18.34
CA PRO A 116 14.46 -10.04 -18.46
C PRO A 116 14.63 -9.04 -17.30
N TYR A 117 13.52 -8.59 -16.73
CA TYR A 117 13.46 -7.62 -15.62
C TYR A 117 13.52 -8.27 -14.23
N GLY A 118 13.48 -9.60 -14.14
CA GLY A 118 13.56 -10.33 -12.87
C GLY A 118 14.98 -10.41 -12.31
N LEU A 119 15.06 -10.74 -11.02
CA LEU A 119 16.32 -10.90 -10.29
C LEU A 119 16.49 -12.38 -9.89
N SER A 120 17.44 -13.10 -10.49
CA SER A 120 17.84 -14.44 -10.01
C SER A 120 18.61 -14.29 -8.70
N PHE A 121 18.50 -15.26 -7.79
CA PHE A 121 19.23 -15.21 -6.52
C PHE A 121 19.50 -16.59 -5.92
N ASN A 122 20.54 -16.64 -5.09
CA ASN A 122 20.88 -17.77 -4.24
C ASN A 122 20.40 -17.54 -2.81
N LYS A 123 20.58 -18.56 -1.96
CA LYS A 123 20.31 -18.48 -0.53
C LYS A 123 21.22 -17.47 0.15
N GLY A 124 20.65 -16.69 1.08
CA GLY A 124 21.36 -15.74 1.92
C GLY A 124 21.51 -14.33 1.34
N GLU A 125 21.07 -14.11 0.10
CA GLU A 125 21.08 -12.79 -0.52
C GLU A 125 20.04 -11.88 0.14
N VAL A 126 20.36 -10.58 0.22
CA VAL A 126 19.52 -9.58 0.88
C VAL A 126 18.97 -8.63 -0.18
N PHE A 127 17.70 -8.29 -0.03
CA PHE A 127 17.00 -7.35 -0.90
C PHE A 127 16.28 -6.31 -0.06
N ARG A 128 16.25 -5.07 -0.55
CA ARG A 128 15.30 -4.07 -0.09
C ARG A 128 14.08 -4.13 -1.00
N VAL A 129 12.93 -4.46 -0.43
CA VAL A 129 11.63 -4.41 -1.13
C VAL A 129 11.13 -2.98 -1.08
N VAL A 130 10.78 -2.44 -2.25
CA VAL A 130 10.33 -1.04 -2.41
C VAL A 130 8.90 -0.91 -2.93
N ASP A 131 8.35 -1.99 -3.49
CA ASP A 131 6.94 -2.08 -3.88
C ASP A 131 6.47 -3.53 -3.76
N THR A 132 5.48 -3.80 -2.91
CA THR A 132 4.88 -5.13 -2.73
C THR A 132 3.75 -5.44 -3.71
N LEU A 133 3.37 -4.48 -4.56
CA LEU A 133 2.30 -4.59 -5.54
C LEU A 133 2.74 -4.00 -6.88
N TYR A 134 3.82 -4.56 -7.45
CA TYR A 134 4.45 -4.03 -8.67
C TYR A 134 3.44 -3.90 -9.83
N ASN A 135 3.43 -2.73 -10.48
CA ASN A 135 2.43 -2.36 -11.52
C ASN A 135 0.97 -2.44 -11.04
N GLY A 136 0.73 -2.34 -9.74
CA GLY A 136 -0.60 -2.41 -9.13
C GLY A 136 -1.26 -3.79 -9.21
N LYS A 137 -0.47 -4.86 -9.38
CA LYS A 137 -0.95 -6.24 -9.47
C LYS A 137 -0.31 -7.13 -8.41
N LEU A 138 -1.10 -8.04 -7.85
CA LEU A 138 -0.61 -9.07 -6.94
C LEU A 138 0.32 -10.05 -7.67
N GLY A 139 1.33 -10.55 -6.94
CA GLY A 139 2.20 -11.63 -7.39
C GLY A 139 3.62 -11.24 -7.79
N SER A 140 3.99 -9.96 -7.75
CA SER A 140 5.37 -9.52 -8.01
C SER A 140 5.74 -8.34 -7.12
N TRP A 141 6.93 -8.43 -6.51
CA TRP A 141 7.51 -7.34 -5.71
C TRP A 141 8.65 -6.69 -6.48
N LEU A 142 8.74 -5.37 -6.43
CA LEU A 142 9.92 -4.62 -6.86
C LEU A 142 10.92 -4.60 -5.71
N ALA A 143 12.14 -5.03 -6.00
CA ALA A 143 13.20 -5.12 -5.02
C ALA A 143 14.54 -4.67 -5.60
N ILE A 144 15.39 -4.16 -4.73
CA ILE A 144 16.75 -3.72 -5.02
C ILE A 144 17.70 -4.68 -4.31
N ARG A 145 18.68 -5.22 -5.04
CA ARG A 145 19.65 -6.16 -4.44
C ARG A 145 20.60 -5.38 -3.54
N ILE A 146 20.92 -5.96 -2.38
CA ILE A 146 21.94 -5.42 -1.49
C ILE A 146 23.24 -6.19 -1.71
N GLY A 147 24.22 -5.51 -2.30
CA GLY A 147 25.53 -6.04 -2.61
C GLY A 147 26.52 -5.95 -1.45
N LYS A 148 27.81 -6.02 -1.79
CA LYS A 148 28.89 -5.87 -0.80
C LYS A 148 28.85 -4.48 -0.17
N ASN A 149 29.28 -4.37 1.09
CA ASN A 149 29.29 -3.12 1.87
C ASN A 149 27.91 -2.45 2.03
N HIS A 150 26.82 -3.22 1.98
CA HIS A 150 25.44 -2.72 2.15
C HIS A 150 24.99 -1.71 1.09
N GLN A 151 25.57 -1.77 -0.11
CA GLN A 151 25.19 -0.91 -1.23
C GLN A 151 24.09 -1.54 -2.07
N GLU A 152 23.12 -0.72 -2.47
CA GLU A 152 22.11 -1.07 -3.48
C GLU A 152 22.80 -1.25 -4.86
N VAL A 153 22.45 -2.32 -5.57
CA VAL A 153 23.01 -2.71 -6.88
C VAL A 153 21.93 -2.98 -7.91
#